data_AF-A0A2A8VDI5-F1
#
_entry.id   AF-A0A2A8VDI5-F1
#
_cell.length_a   1.000
_cell.length_b   1.000
_cell.length_c   1.000
_cell.angle_alpha   90.00
_cell.angle_beta   90.00
_cell.angle_gamma   90.00
#
_symmetry.space_group_name_H-M   'P 1'
#
loop_
_entity.id
_entity.type
_entity.pdbx_description
1 polymer ?
#
loop_
_entity_poly.entity_id
_entity_poly.type
_entity_poly.pdbx_seq_one_letter_code
_entity_poly.pdbx_strand_id
1 'polypeptide(L)' 'MNVLRIGASILIPFLLLFLAFATWMGYIAENIRDYYHFKWAALLLLAAGYILQFYKITVGYILVVVSIIAWFLL' A
#
# COMPACT_ATOMS: atom_id res chain seq x y z
N MET A 1 -4.49 3.74 -24.01
CA MET A 1 -4.32 3.42 -22.57
C MET A 1 -5.15 4.42 -21.78
N ASN A 2 -6.14 3.97 -21.00
CA ASN A 2 -7.03 4.87 -20.25
C ASN A 2 -6.23 5.71 -19.25
N VAL A 3 -6.49 7.02 -19.18
CA VAL A 3 -5.81 7.98 -18.29
C VAL A 3 -5.74 7.49 -16.84
N LEU A 4 -6.81 6.84 -16.37
CA LEU A 4 -6.88 6.22 -15.04
C LEU A 4 -5.77 5.19 -14.79
N ARG A 5 -5.43 4.38 -15.80
CA ARG A 5 -4.39 3.34 -15.66
C ARG A 5 -3.02 3.97 -15.53
N ILE A 6 -2.75 5.02 -16.31
CA ILE A 6 -1.48 5.77 -16.24
C ILE A 6 -1.35 6.46 -14.88
N GLY A 7 -2.42 7.13 -14.45
CA GLY A 7 -2.46 7.79 -13.13
C GLY A 7 -2.19 6.81 -12.00
N ALA A 8 -2.87 5.66 -11.98
CA ALA A 8 -2.66 4.65 -10.94
C ALA A 8 -1.24 4.05 -10.98
N SER A 9 -0.68 3.80 -12.16
CA SER A 9 0.69 3.27 -12.31
C SER A 9 1.76 4.20 -11.72
N ILE A 10 1.52 5.51 -11.68
CA ILE A 10 2.44 6.50 -11.11
C ILE A 10 2.12 6.75 -9.62
N LEU A 11 0.83 6.83 -9.29
CA LEU A 11 0.38 7.18 -7.94
C LEU A 11 0.66 6.06 -6.92
N ILE A 12 0.48 4.79 -7.29
CA ILE A 12 0.64 3.67 -6.36
C ILE A 12 2.08 3.54 -5.86
N PRO A 13 3.14 3.62 -6.70
CA PRO A 13 4.53 3.66 -6.21
C PRO A 13 4.80 4.83 -5.26
N PHE A 14 4.23 6.00 -5.56
CA PHE A 14 4.39 7.18 -4.70
C PHE A 14 3.72 6.97 -3.33
N LEU A 15 2.50 6.42 -3.31
CA LEU A 15 1.80 6.02 -2.09
C LEU A 15 2.59 4.98 -1.30
N LEU A 16 3.17 3.99 -1.98
CA LEU A 16 3.95 2.93 -1.34
C LEU A 16 5.17 3.51 -0.61
N LEU A 17 5.91 4.41 -1.26
CA LEU A 17 7.04 5.10 -0.62
C LEU A 17 6.57 5.96 0.56
N PHE A 18 5.53 6.77 0.35
CA PHE A 18 4.98 7.63 1.39
C PHE A 18 4.55 6.84 2.63
N LEU A 19 3.78 5.77 2.45
CA LEU A 19 3.29 4.93 3.54
C LEU A 19 4.42 4.14 4.21
N ALA A 20 5.47 3.75 3.47
CA ALA A 20 6.66 3.12 4.07
C ALA A 20 7.40 4.09 5.01
N PHE A 21 7.63 5.34 4.59
CA PHE A 21 8.22 6.36 5.46
C PHE A 21 7.33 6.69 6.65
N ALA A 22 6.01 6.81 6.43
CA ALA A 22 5.05 7.04 7.52
C ALA A 22 5.07 5.89 8.54
N THR A 23 5.13 4.65 8.07
CA THR A 23 5.24 3.46 8.94
C THR A 23 6.51 3.54 9.76
N TRP A 24 7.66 3.80 9.12
CA TRP A 24 8.94 3.89 9.81
C TRP A 24 8.98 5.03 10.85
N MET A 25 8.48 6.22 10.51
CA MET A 25 8.38 7.33 11.46
C MET A 25 7.50 6.98 12.66
N GLY A 26 6.36 6.32 12.43
CA GLY A 26 5.51 5.88 13.52
C GLY A 26 6.12 4.79 14.38
N TYR A 27 6.99 3.93 13.85
CA TYR A 27 7.79 3.00 14.67
C TYR A 27 8.76 3.72 15.61
N ILE A 28 9.36 4.80 15.13
CA ILE A 28 10.28 5.62 15.93
C ILE A 28 9.50 6.37 17.02
N ALA A 29 8.27 6.80 16.71
CA ALA A 29 7.42 7.58 17.62
C ALA A 29 6.60 6.73 18.62
N GLU A 30 6.09 5.59 18.20
CA GLU A 30 5.16 4.72 18.94
C GLU A 30 5.63 3.27 18.89
N ASN A 31 6.52 2.87 19.79
CA ASN A 31 6.84 1.45 19.98
C ASN A 31 5.84 0.74 20.94
N ILE A 32 4.63 1.27 21.09
CA ILE A 32 3.70 0.94 22.18
C ILE A 32 2.55 0.02 21.71
N ARG A 33 2.32 -0.12 20.39
CA ARG A 33 1.23 -0.94 19.84
C ARG A 33 1.77 -2.20 19.16
N ASP A 34 1.53 -3.36 19.75
CA ASP A 34 1.97 -4.67 19.25
C ASP A 34 1.49 -4.98 17.82
N TYR A 35 0.36 -4.39 17.39
CA TYR A 35 -0.18 -4.60 16.04
C TYR A 35 0.40 -3.65 14.98
N TYR A 36 1.21 -2.65 15.36
CA TYR A 36 1.79 -1.70 14.42
C TYR A 36 2.72 -2.38 13.39
N HIS A 37 3.28 -3.54 13.76
CA HIS A 37 4.07 -4.37 12.86
C HIS A 37 3.32 -4.87 11.63
N PHE A 38 1.99 -5.04 11.72
CA PHE A 38 1.17 -5.49 10.60
C PHE A 38 1.07 -4.45 9.47
N LYS A 39 1.44 -3.18 9.71
CA LYS A 39 1.53 -2.16 8.65
C LYS A 39 2.53 -2.54 7.56
N TRP A 40 3.61 -3.23 7.89
CA TRP A 40 4.55 -3.75 6.89
C TRP A 40 3.92 -4.84 6.02
N ALA A 41 3.07 -5.68 6.59
CA ALA A 41 2.32 -6.67 5.83
C ALA A 41 1.33 -6.00 4.86
N ALA A 42 0.64 -4.94 5.30
CA ALA A 42 -0.21 -4.14 4.43
C ALA A 42 0.57 -3.49 3.27
N LEU A 43 1.78 -2.99 3.52
CA LEU A 43 2.67 -2.45 2.47
C LEU A 43 3.15 -3.52 1.48
N LEU A 44 3.47 -4.73 1.95
CA LEU A 44 3.79 -5.86 1.07
C LEU A 44 2.60 -6.24 0.19
N LEU A 45 1.40 -6.21 0.77
CA LEU A 45 0.15 -6.45 0.04
C LEU A 45 -0.10 -5.37 -1.01
N LEU A 46 0.17 -4.09 -0.69
CA LEU A 46 0.11 -2.97 -1.64
C LEU A 46 1.08 -3.19 -2.82
N ALA A 47 2.32 -3.60 -2.54
CA ALA A 47 3.32 -3.93 -3.56
C ALA A 47 2.85 -5.08 -4.47
N ALA A 48 2.32 -6.14 -3.87
CA ALA A 48 1.78 -7.28 -4.60
C ALA A 48 0.60 -6.87 -5.49
N GLY A 49 -0.30 -6.03 -4.98
CA GLY A 49 -1.44 -5.50 -5.73
C GLY A 49 -1.00 -4.64 -6.91
N TYR A 50 0.01 -3.80 -6.70
CA TYR A 50 0.64 -3.00 -7.76
C TYR A 50 1.24 -3.88 -8.87
N ILE A 51 1.95 -4.95 -8.53
CA ILE A 51 2.50 -5.88 -9.53
C ILE A 51 1.36 -6.62 -10.24
N LEU A 52 0.37 -7.09 -9.48
CA LEU A 52 -0.74 -7.89 -10.01
C LEU A 52 -1.62 -7.08 -10.97
N GLN A 53 -1.73 -5.76 -10.82
CA GLN A 53 -2.54 -4.93 -11.72
C GLN A 53 -2.07 -4.99 -13.19
N PHE A 54 -0.80 -5.34 -13.45
CA PHE A 54 -0.27 -5.49 -14.80
C PHE A 54 -0.75 -6.78 -15.48
N TYR A 55 -1.08 -7.82 -14.71
CA TYR A 55 -1.56 -9.12 -15.19
C TYR A 55 -3.09 -9.26 -15.10
N LYS A 56 -3.67 -8.81 -13.98
CA LYS A 56 -5.10 -8.90 -13.64
C LYS A 56 -5.55 -7.57 -13.04
N ILE A 57 -5.90 -6.62 -13.90
CA ILE A 57 -6.21 -5.21 -13.56
C ILE A 57 -7.17 -5.10 -12.37
N THR A 58 -8.36 -5.69 -12.45
CA THR A 58 -9.39 -5.60 -11.41
C THR A 58 -8.92 -6.14 -10.07
N VAL A 59 -8.30 -7.33 -10.08
CA VAL A 59 -7.81 -7.98 -8.86
C VAL A 59 -6.69 -7.17 -8.24
N GLY A 60 -5.75 -6.67 -9.05
CA GLY A 60 -4.67 -5.80 -8.60
C GLY A 60 -5.18 -4.53 -7.93
N TYR A 61 -6.15 -3.83 -8.54
CA TYR A 61 -6.74 -2.63 -7.94
C TYR A 61 -7.51 -2.90 -6.65
N ILE A 62 -8.29 -3.99 -6.59
CA ILE A 62 -8.97 -4.38 -5.35
C ILE A 62 -7.94 -4.59 -4.24
N LEU A 63 -6.84 -5.27 -4.56
CA LEU A 63 -5.79 -5.60 -3.60
C LEU A 63 -5.04 -4.32 -3.13
N VAL A 64 -4.82 -3.36 -4.03
CA VAL A 64 -4.30 -2.02 -3.70
C VAL A 64 -5.27 -1.27 -2.76
N VAL A 65 -6.57 -1.26 -3.04
CA VAL A 65 -7.55 -0.57 -2.19
C VAL A 65 -7.63 -1.22 -0.80
N VAL A 66 -7.71 -2.55 -0.74
CA VAL A 66 -7.78 -3.31 0.52
C VAL A 66 -6.53 -3.10 1.37
N SER A 67 -5.34 -3.08 0.75
CA SER A 67 -4.08 -2.83 1.46
C SER A 67 -3.99 -1.42 2.03
N ILE A 68 -4.44 -0.40 1.31
CA ILE A 68 -4.52 0.98 1.83
C ILE A 68 -5.46 1.03 3.03
N ILE A 69 -6.66 0.46 2.92
CA ILE A 69 -7.64 0.43 4.03
C ILE A 69 -7.06 -0.29 5.24
N ALA A 70 -6.46 -1.47 5.04
CA ALA A 70 -5.83 -2.23 6.11
C ALA A 70 -4.72 -1.43 6.80
N TRP A 71 -3.89 -0.70 6.05
CA TRP A 71 -2.82 0.12 6.63
C TRP A 71 -3.32 1.24 7.55
N PHE A 72 -4.46 1.86 7.24
CA PHE A 72 -5.08 2.89 8.06
C PHE A 72 -5.80 2.34 9.30
N LEU A 73 -6.26 1.09 9.25
CA LEU A 73 -6.96 0.44 10.36
C LEU A 73 -6.03 -0.24 11.37
N LEU A 74 -4.81 -0.58 10.94
CA LEU A 74 -3.72 -1.06 11.79
C LEU A 74 -2.96 0.13 12.42
#